data_AF-A0A9D7F011-F1
#
_entry.id   AF-A0A9D7F011-F1
#
_cell.length_a   1.000
_cell.length_b   1.000
_cell.length_c   1.000
_cell.angle_alpha   90.00
_cell.angle_beta   90.00
_cell.angle_gamma   90.00
#
_symmetry.space_group_name_H-M   'P 1'
#
loop_
_entity.id
_entity.type
_entity.pdbx_description
1 polymer ?
#
loop_
_entity_poly.entity_id
_entity_poly.type
_entity_poly.pdbx_seq_one_letter_code
_entity_poly.pdbx_strand_id
1 'polypeptide(L)' 'MGCNGYDIIDLGVMVPADKILDTADKENVDIIGLSGLITPSLDEMVHVAHEMKRRNMKQPLLIGGHYIENAYSCKDCSAI' A
#
# COMPACT_ATOMS: atom_id res chain seq x y z
N MET A 1 4.48 -15.29 -15.06
CA MET A 1 3.52 -14.46 -15.82
C MET A 1 2.18 -14.61 -15.15
N GLY A 2 1.81 -13.62 -14.33
CA GLY A 2 0.65 -13.70 -13.44
C GLY A 2 -0.63 -13.92 -14.22
N CYS A 3 -1.37 -14.97 -13.86
CA CYS A 3 -2.73 -15.18 -14.34
C CYS A 3 -3.56 -13.92 -14.02
N ASN A 4 -4.30 -13.42 -15.01
CA ASN A 4 -5.29 -12.32 -14.96
C ASN A 4 -4.89 -10.96 -15.55
N GLY A 5 -3.72 -10.80 -16.19
CA GLY A 5 -3.39 -9.57 -16.92
C GLY A 5 -3.02 -8.37 -16.04
N TYR A 6 -2.67 -8.62 -14.78
CA TYR A 6 -2.09 -7.64 -13.87
C TYR A 6 -0.56 -7.80 -13.88
N ASP A 7 0.15 -6.69 -14.03
CA ASP A 7 1.59 -6.67 -13.79
C ASP A 7 1.84 -6.38 -12.31
N ILE A 8 2.61 -7.24 -11.66
CA ILE A 8 2.87 -7.16 -10.22
C ILE A 8 4.32 -6.80 -10.05
N ILE A 9 4.55 -5.59 -9.55
CA ILE A 9 5.88 -5.09 -9.22
C ILE A 9 6.14 -5.36 -7.75
N ASP A 10 6.92 -6.39 -7.46
CA ASP A 10 7.36 -6.70 -6.10
C ASP A 10 8.60 -5.88 -5.73
N LEU A 11 8.49 -5.08 -4.68
CA LEU A 11 9.59 -4.26 -4.15
C LEU A 11 10.41 -4.99 -3.09
N GLY A 12 9.95 -6.15 -2.61
CA GLY A 12 10.56 -6.95 -1.56
C GLY A 12 10.09 -6.59 -0.15
N VAL A 13 10.88 -6.99 0.85
CA VAL A 13 10.58 -6.80 2.28
C VAL A 13 11.34 -5.61 2.86
N MET A 14 10.75 -4.94 3.86
CA MET A 14 11.33 -3.76 4.54
C MET A 14 11.66 -2.62 3.56
N VAL A 15 10.68 -2.26 2.71
CA VAL A 15 10.81 -1.16 1.76
C VAL A 15 10.25 0.12 2.38
N PRO A 16 10.98 1.26 2.34
CA PRO A 16 10.47 2.52 2.88
C PRO A 16 9.28 3.04 2.07
N ALA A 17 8.34 3.69 2.76
CA ALA A 17 7.13 4.26 2.18
C ALA A 17 7.41 5.11 0.94
N ASP A 18 8.39 6.01 1.01
CA ASP A 18 8.76 6.91 -0.10
C ASP A 18 9.09 6.15 -1.38
N LYS A 19 9.79 5.02 -1.27
CA LYS A 19 10.20 4.21 -2.44
C LYS A 19 9.01 3.47 -3.05
N ILE A 20 8.09 3.01 -2.21
CA ILE A 20 6.84 2.39 -2.67
C ILE A 20 6.04 3.42 -3.47
N LEU A 21 5.87 4.62 -2.93
CA LEU A 21 5.10 5.69 -3.58
C LEU A 21 5.79 6.24 -4.83
N ASP A 22 7.12 6.39 -4.82
CA ASP A 22 7.90 6.83 -5.98
C ASP A 22 7.83 5.81 -7.12
N THR A 23 7.88 4.50 -6.80
CA THR A 23 7.71 3.45 -7.82
C THR A 23 6.28 3.41 -8.33
N ALA A 24 5.29 3.56 -7.43
CA ALA A 24 3.88 3.61 -7.78
C ALA A 24 3.56 4.78 -8.75
N ASP A 25 4.18 5.94 -8.55
CA ASP A 25 4.04 7.11 -9.42
C ASP A 25 4.76 6.93 -10.76
N LYS A 26 5.99 6.41 -10.74
CA LYS A 26 6.77 6.13 -11.97
C LYS A 26 6.11 5.12 -12.89
N GLU A 27 5.63 4.03 -12.32
CA GLU A 27 5.03 2.92 -13.05
C GLU A 27 3.52 3.13 -13.27
N ASN A 28 2.95 4.24 -12.76
CA ASN A 28 1.51 4.54 -12.84
C ASN A 28 0.64 3.35 -12.42
N VAL A 29 0.93 2.78 -11.25
CA VAL A 29 0.20 1.61 -10.76
C VAL A 29 -1.24 2.00 -10.41
N ASP A 30 -2.19 1.12 -10.72
CA ASP A 30 -3.61 1.31 -10.40
C ASP A 30 -3.93 1.01 -8.93
N ILE A 31 -3.19 0.10 -8.30
CA ILE A 31 -3.45 -0.41 -6.95
C ILE A 31 -2.13 -0.56 -6.21
N ILE A 32 -2.09 -0.14 -4.95
CA ILE A 32 -0.94 -0.33 -4.06
C ILE A 32 -1.31 -1.37 -3.00
N GLY A 33 -0.50 -2.43 -2.90
CA GLY A 33 -0.67 -3.49 -1.90
C GLY A 33 0.44 -3.43 -0.85
N LEU A 34 0.05 -3.36 0.42
CA LEU A 34 0.95 -3.50 1.57
C LEU A 34 0.65 -4.81 2.28
N SER A 35 1.69 -5.59 2.55
CA SER A 35 1.59 -6.84 3.29
C SER A 35 2.41 -6.74 4.57
N GLY A 36 1.80 -7.00 5.73
CA GLY A 36 2.48 -7.01 7.03
C GLY A 36 1.95 -8.10 7.94
N LEU A 37 2.86 -8.90 8.50
CA LEU A 37 2.53 -10.08 9.31
C LEU A 37 2.48 -9.77 10.81
N ILE A 38 3.06 -8.66 11.27
CA ILE A 38 3.32 -8.38 12.69
C ILE A 38 2.81 -6.96 13.04
N THR A 39 2.39 -6.76 14.29
CA THR A 39 1.88 -5.49 14.84
C THR A 39 2.72 -4.22 14.58
N PRO A 40 4.08 -4.21 14.60
CA PRO A 40 4.85 -3.02 14.23
C PRO A 40 4.74 -2.64 12.75
N SER A 41 4.17 -3.51 11.90
CA SER A 41 3.86 -3.17 10.51
C SER A 41 2.62 -2.27 10.38
N LEU A 42 1.77 -2.18 11.40
CA LEU A 42 0.57 -1.35 11.35
C LEU A 42 0.91 0.15 11.38
N ASP A 43 1.84 0.57 12.24
CA ASP A 43 2.33 1.95 12.28
C ASP A 43 2.97 2.37 10.95
N GLU A 44 3.75 1.48 10.33
CA GLU A 44 4.32 1.70 9.00
C GLU A 44 3.24 1.79 7.91
N MET A 45 2.19 0.98 7.98
CA MET A 45 1.05 1.07 7.05
C MET A 45 0.30 2.40 7.18
N VAL A 46 0.11 2.90 8.41
CA VAL A 46 -0.48 4.22 8.66
C VAL A 46 0.43 5.32 8.13
N HIS A 47 1.74 5.19 8.31
CA HIS A 47 2.72 6.12 7.77
C HIS A 47 2.64 6.21 6.23
N VAL A 48 2.56 5.07 5.52
CA VAL A 48 2.37 5.04 4.07
C VAL A 48 1.06 5.73 3.66
N ALA A 49 -0.04 5.46 4.36
CA ALA A 49 -1.33 6.09 4.05
C ALA A 49 -1.30 7.62 4.23
N HIS A 50 -0.60 8.12 5.26
CA HIS A 50 -0.42 9.55 5.46
C HIS A 50 0.40 10.20 4.33
N GLU A 51 1.50 9.55 3.90
CA GLU A 51 2.30 10.06 2.78
C GLU A 51 1.54 10.02 1.46
N MET A 52 0.72 8.99 1.22
CA MET A 52 -0.19 8.96 0.07
C MET A 52 -1.16 10.14 0.08
N LYS A 53 -1.78 10.44 1.22
CA LYS A 53 -2.69 11.58 1.39
C LYS A 53 -1.97 12.91 1.13
N ARG A 54 -0.75 13.05 1.65
CA ARG A 54 0.09 14.23 1.50
C ARG A 54 0.49 14.46 0.04
N ARG A 55 0.78 13.38 -0.69
CA ARG A 55 1.06 13.40 -2.14
C ARG A 55 -0.21 13.45 -3.01
N ASN A 56 -1.39 13.47 -2.37
CA ASN A 56 -2.71 13.50 -2.99
C ASN A 56 -2.95 12.35 -3.98
N MET A 57 -2.35 11.19 -3.69
CA MET A 57 -2.54 9.96 -4.46
C MET A 57 -3.96 9.44 -4.26
N LYS A 58 -4.61 9.07 -5.38
CA LYS A 58 -6.01 8.57 -5.39
C LYS A 58 -6.10 7.06 -5.52
N GLN A 59 -4.98 6.37 -5.68
CA GLN A 59 -4.98 4.93 -5.84
C GLN A 59 -5.47 4.23 -4.57
N PRO A 60 -6.31 3.18 -4.69
CA PRO A 60 -6.72 2.37 -3.56
C PRO A 60 -5.51 1.68 -2.92
N LEU A 61 -5.37 1.85 -1.61
CA LEU A 61 -4.41 1.14 -0.79
C LEU A 61 -5.05 -0.12 -0.21
N LEU A 62 -4.50 -1.28 -0.54
CA LEU A 62 -4.89 -2.57 0.00
C LEU A 62 -3.90 -2.97 1.08
N ILE A 63 -4.39 -3.17 2.30
CA ILE A 63 -3.57 -3.62 3.42
C ILE A 63 -3.95 -5.07 3.75
N GLY A 64 -2.96 -5.97 3.69
CA GLY A 64 -3.06 -7.42 3.87
C GLY A 64 -2.17 -7.95 5.01
N GLY A 65 -2.64 -8.93 5.80
CA GLY A 65 -1.90 -9.46 6.96
C GLY A 65 -2.66 -10.51 7.77
N HIS A 66 -1.95 -11.37 8.51
CA HIS A 66 -2.56 -12.47 9.28
C HIS A 66 -3.32 -12.01 10.53
N TYR A 67 -3.03 -10.80 11.02
CA TYR A 67 -3.65 -10.20 12.21
C TYR A 67 -4.54 -8.98 11.92
N ILE A 68 -4.79 -8.65 10.65
CA ILE A 68 -5.80 -7.65 10.31
C ILE A 68 -7.15 -8.35 10.15
N GLU A 69 -7.93 -8.28 11.23
CA GLU A 69 -9.30 -8.82 11.35
C GLU A 69 -10.29 -8.21 10.35
N ASN A 70 -9.94 -7.06 9.75
CA ASN A 70 -10.63 -6.45 8.61
C ASN A 70 -9.61 -6.03 7.55
N ALA A 71 -9.80 -6.43 6.30
CA ALA A 71 -9.05 -5.86 5.18
C ALA A 71 -9.42 -4.39 5.05
N TYR A 72 -8.56 -3.50 5.54
CA TYR A 72 -8.75 -2.06 5.43
C TYR A 72 -8.56 -1.64 3.97
N SER A 73 -9.67 -1.55 3.23
CA SER A 73 -9.73 -0.88 1.94
C SER A 73 -9.91 0.61 2.22
N CYS A 74 -8.82 1.36 2.40
CA CYS A 74 -8.87 2.80 2.57
C CYS A 74 -9.26 3.45 1.22
N LYS A 75 -10.57 3.46 0.93
CA LYS A 75 -11.16 4.12 -0.25
C LYS A 75 -11.37 5.62 -0.03
N ASP A 76 -11.40 6.05 1.23
CA ASP A 76 -11.58 7.44 1.61
C ASP A 76 -10.54 7.84 2.64
N CYS A 77 -9.51 8.56 2.19
CA CYS A 77 -8.52 9.20 3.03
C CYS A 77 -9.09 10.45 3.74
N SER A 78 -10.35 10.40 4.19
CA SER A 78 -11.06 11.47 4.91
C SER A 78 -11.32 11.11 6.38
N ALA A 79 -11.22 9.82 6.75
CA ALA A 79 -11.49 9.33 8.09
C ALA A 79 -10.22 8.78 8.79
N ILE A 80 -9.30 9.70 9.08
CA ILE A 80 -8.36 9.64 10.21
C ILE A 80 -8.21 11.07 10.72
#